data_AF-A0A0Q6T7L7-F1
#
_entry.id   AF-A0A0Q6T7L7-F1
#
_cell.length_a   1.000
_cell.length_b   1.000
_cell.length_c   1.000
_cell.angle_alpha   90.00
_cell.angle_beta   90.00
_cell.angle_gamma   90.00
#
_symmetry.space_group_name_H-M   'P 1'
#
loop_
_entity.id
_entity.type
_entity.pdbx_description
1 polymer ?
#
loop_
_entity_poly.entity_id
_entity_poly.type
_entity_poly.pdbx_seq_one_letter_code
_entity_poly.pdbx_strand_id
1 'polypeptide(L)'
;MDWHKRLTQARTVKNLRKTELAKLVGVSPATVTMWESGKTKKIEGTNLVRVCDLLGISPAWLLGEDDDSSDAWFWQSYAQEGVDGKELWPIEVVRYIPDDTPEGYRVEPERELEARSLFALRMQWFQVNDLSPDVVSVMRVRTLDMEPAISFGDFLVLDRWHRDITDGAVYLLIYEGTILLRRLQRDSGEWWLTSDHPDQRRHARKLYRPEDVKLIGKVILRQTEKI
;
A
#
# COMPACT_ATOMS: atom_id res chain seq x y z
N MET A 1 1.56 19.75 10.37
CA MET A 1 2.03 20.53 9.19
C MET A 1 1.08 21.71 8.99
N ASP A 2 1.57 22.92 8.71
CA ASP A 2 0.69 24.11 8.56
C ASP A 2 -0.13 24.07 7.26
N TRP A 3 -1.37 24.59 7.28
CA TRP A 3 -2.31 24.54 6.15
C TRP A 3 -1.76 25.12 4.84
N HIS A 4 -0.92 26.17 4.89
CA HIS A 4 -0.32 26.78 3.71
C HIS A 4 0.69 25.86 3.02
N LYS A 5 1.37 25.00 3.79
CA LYS A 5 2.26 23.96 3.25
C LYS A 5 1.44 22.84 2.62
N ARG A 6 0.35 22.42 3.28
CA ARG A 6 -0.63 21.46 2.74
C ARG A 6 -1.25 21.95 1.42
N LEU A 7 -1.61 23.24 1.33
CA LEU A 7 -2.08 23.85 0.08
C LEU A 7 -1.03 23.80 -1.03
N THR A 8 0.22 24.17 -0.71
CA THR A 8 1.33 24.15 -1.66
C THR A 8 1.54 22.74 -2.20
N GLN A 9 1.55 21.75 -1.31
CA GLN A 9 1.69 20.34 -1.64
C GLN A 9 0.57 19.87 -2.57
N ALA A 10 -0.69 20.11 -2.22
CA ALA A 10 -1.84 19.72 -3.04
C ALA A 10 -1.83 20.37 -4.44
N ARG A 11 -1.46 21.65 -4.54
CA ARG A 11 -1.28 22.31 -5.85
C ARG A 11 -0.17 21.65 -6.67
N THR A 12 1.00 21.39 -6.06
CA THR A 12 2.15 20.82 -6.78
C THR A 12 1.88 19.40 -7.27
N VAL A 13 1.10 18.63 -6.53
CA VAL A 13 0.68 17.27 -6.90
C VAL A 13 -0.23 17.29 -8.12
N LYS A 14 -1.09 18.30 -8.27
CA LYS A 14 -1.90 18.53 -9.47
C LYS A 14 -1.13 19.22 -10.60
N ASN A 15 0.18 19.43 -10.44
CA ASN A 15 1.06 20.13 -11.38
C ASN A 15 0.56 21.54 -11.80
N LEU A 16 -0.24 22.19 -10.95
CA LEU A 16 -0.79 23.51 -11.24
C LEU A 16 0.22 24.60 -10.87
N ARG A 17 0.41 25.60 -11.73
CA ARG A 17 1.14 26.83 -11.36
C ARG A 17 0.27 27.70 -10.46
N LYS A 18 0.89 28.56 -9.63
CA LYS A 18 0.15 29.47 -8.73
C LYS A 18 -0.85 30.37 -9.49
N THR A 19 -0.48 30.80 -10.70
CA THR A 19 -1.31 31.61 -11.59
C THR A 19 -2.51 30.83 -12.14
N GLU A 20 -2.35 29.53 -12.39
CA GLU A 20 -3.41 28.65 -12.89
C GLU A 20 -4.41 28.34 -11.78
N LEU A 21 -3.91 28.01 -10.59
CA LEU A 21 -4.75 27.85 -9.39
C LEU A 21 -5.58 29.11 -9.13
N ALA A 22 -4.95 30.29 -9.20
CA ALA A 22 -5.63 31.57 -8.99
C ALA A 22 -6.78 31.77 -9.99
N LYS A 23 -6.52 31.49 -11.28
CA LYS A 23 -7.53 31.61 -12.35
C LYS A 23 -8.70 30.65 -12.14
N LEU A 24 -8.43 29.40 -11.78
CA LEU A 24 -9.44 28.36 -11.60
C LEU A 24 -10.33 28.60 -10.36
N VAL A 25 -9.75 29.10 -9.27
CA VAL A 25 -10.48 29.45 -8.04
C VAL A 25 -11.23 30.79 -8.18
N GLY A 26 -10.80 31.65 -9.11
CA GLY A 26 -11.35 32.98 -9.34
C GLY A 26 -10.79 34.04 -8.39
N VAL A 27 -9.49 33.97 -8.07
CA VAL A 27 -8.77 34.94 -7.22
C VAL A 27 -7.53 35.50 -7.95
N SER A 28 -6.89 36.51 -7.36
CA SER A 28 -5.66 37.06 -7.94
C SER A 28 -4.44 36.13 -7.71
N PRO A 29 -3.43 36.09 -8.60
CA PRO A 29 -2.20 35.34 -8.37
C PRO A 29 -1.43 35.76 -7.10
N ALA A 30 -1.55 37.04 -6.73
CA ALA A 30 -0.99 37.57 -5.48
C ALA A 30 -1.67 36.93 -4.26
N THR A 31 -2.98 36.67 -4.33
CA THR A 31 -3.75 36.00 -3.28
C THR A 31 -3.21 34.58 -3.03
N VAL A 32 -3.03 33.77 -4.08
CA VAL A 32 -2.47 32.41 -3.94
C VAL A 32 -1.04 32.44 -3.39
N THR A 33 -0.23 33.41 -3.82
CA THR A 33 1.14 33.59 -3.28
C THR A 33 1.11 33.94 -1.79
N MET A 34 0.16 34.77 -1.37
CA MET A 34 -0.02 35.12 0.04
C MET A 34 -0.49 33.92 0.88
N TRP A 35 -1.37 33.09 0.34
CA TRP A 35 -1.80 31.84 0.98
C TRP A 35 -0.61 30.90 1.20
N GLU A 36 0.13 30.56 0.14
CA GLU A 36 1.22 29.57 0.21
C GLU A 36 2.45 30.06 0.99
N SER A 37 2.66 31.38 1.09
CA SER A 37 3.76 31.95 1.88
C SER A 37 3.47 31.98 3.38
N GLY A 38 2.26 31.57 3.82
CA GLY A 38 1.86 31.61 5.22
C GLY A 38 1.57 33.02 5.75
N LYS A 39 1.58 34.05 4.89
CA LYS A 39 1.24 35.43 5.27
C LYS A 39 -0.24 35.58 5.62
N THR A 40 -1.09 34.72 5.04
CA THR A 40 -2.50 34.63 5.41
C THR A 40 -2.66 33.74 6.64
N LYS A 41 -3.28 34.25 7.71
CA LYS A 41 -3.46 33.50 8.96
C LYS A 41 -4.41 32.31 8.79
N LYS A 42 -5.50 32.48 8.04
CA LYS A 42 -6.53 31.46 7.82
C LYS A 42 -7.18 31.63 6.46
N ILE A 43 -7.49 30.53 5.80
CA ILE A 43 -8.38 30.48 4.64
C ILE A 43 -9.75 29.98 5.10
N GLU A 44 -10.82 30.64 4.69
CA GLU A 44 -12.17 30.32 5.15
C GLU A 44 -13.23 30.70 4.12
N GLY A 45 -14.46 30.26 4.38
CA GLY A 45 -15.63 30.55 3.54
C GLY A 45 -15.48 30.03 2.11
N THR A 46 -15.97 30.81 1.15
CA THR A 46 -16.08 30.40 -0.26
C THR A 46 -14.74 30.04 -0.90
N ASN A 47 -13.64 30.69 -0.49
CA ASN A 47 -12.32 30.41 -1.04
C ASN A 47 -11.77 29.06 -0.56
N LEU A 48 -12.02 28.70 0.69
CA LEU A 48 -11.66 27.38 1.22
C LEU A 48 -12.38 26.28 0.43
N VAL A 49 -13.70 26.41 0.30
CA VAL A 49 -14.53 25.42 -0.43
C VAL A 49 -14.09 25.30 -1.89
N ARG A 50 -13.93 26.42 -2.61
CA ARG A 50 -13.51 26.39 -4.02
C ARG A 50 -12.13 25.77 -4.23
N VAL A 51 -11.17 26.06 -3.34
CA VAL A 51 -9.83 25.47 -3.40
C VAL A 51 -9.90 23.98 -3.12
N CYS A 52 -10.67 23.58 -2.10
CA CYS A 52 -10.88 22.18 -1.74
C CYS A 52 -11.53 21.39 -2.87
N ASP A 53 -12.64 21.89 -3.43
CA ASP A 53 -13.35 21.26 -4.55
C ASP A 53 -12.46 21.13 -5.79
N LEU A 54 -11.72 22.19 -6.12
CA LEU A 54 -10.83 22.20 -7.27
C LEU A 54 -9.66 21.21 -7.12
N LEU A 55 -9.07 21.15 -5.93
CA LEU A 55 -7.93 20.27 -5.67
C LEU A 55 -8.36 18.84 -5.31
N GLY A 56 -9.64 18.62 -5.04
CA GLY A 56 -10.21 17.34 -4.61
C GLY A 56 -9.84 16.96 -3.18
N ILE A 57 -9.62 17.95 -2.29
CA ILE A 57 -9.16 17.75 -0.90
C ILE A 57 -10.24 18.18 0.10
N SER A 58 -10.28 17.58 1.28
CA SER A 58 -11.23 17.99 2.32
C SER A 58 -10.79 19.28 3.02
N PRO A 59 -11.72 20.15 3.44
CA PRO A 59 -11.39 21.32 4.28
C PRO A 59 -10.71 20.93 5.60
N ALA A 60 -11.17 19.85 6.24
CA ALA A 60 -10.61 19.36 7.49
C ALA A 60 -9.13 18.97 7.33
N TRP A 61 -8.78 18.25 6.25
CA TRP A 61 -7.38 17.94 5.96
C TRP A 61 -6.57 19.21 5.67
N LEU A 62 -7.08 20.12 4.84
CA LEU A 62 -6.33 21.33 4.52
C LEU A 62 -5.99 22.13 5.79
N LEU A 63 -6.94 22.23 6.71
CA LEU A 63 -6.81 22.99 7.95
C LEU A 63 -6.02 22.28 9.07
N GLY A 64 -5.70 20.99 8.92
CA GLY A 64 -4.99 20.25 9.97
C GLY A 64 -5.89 19.60 11.01
N GLU A 65 -7.19 19.49 10.73
CA GLU A 65 -8.21 18.97 11.66
C GLU A 65 -8.39 17.45 11.52
N ASP A 66 -7.90 16.85 10.43
CA ASP A 66 -7.97 15.41 10.16
C ASP A 66 -6.73 14.96 9.35
N ASP A 67 -6.22 13.76 9.62
CA ASP A 67 -5.04 13.17 8.95
C ASP A 67 -5.42 12.03 8.00
N ASP A 68 -6.64 11.48 8.11
CA ASP A 68 -7.06 10.26 7.39
C ASP A 68 -7.56 10.52 5.96
N SER A 69 -8.02 11.74 5.64
CA SER A 69 -8.70 12.01 4.36
C SER A 69 -7.77 12.37 3.19
N SER A 70 -6.43 12.37 3.38
CA SER A 70 -5.51 12.72 2.29
C SER A 70 -5.11 11.66 1.32
N ASP A 71 -5.01 10.42 1.77
CA ASP A 71 -4.44 9.38 0.91
C ASP A 71 -5.29 9.22 -0.35
N ALA A 72 -6.62 9.15 -0.20
CA ALA A 72 -7.54 9.03 -1.33
C ALA A 72 -7.38 10.10 -2.43
N TRP A 73 -7.11 11.38 -2.08
CA TRP A 73 -7.00 12.45 -3.07
C TRP A 73 -5.63 12.54 -3.74
N PHE A 74 -4.55 12.20 -3.02
CA PHE A 74 -3.22 12.06 -3.62
C PHE A 74 -3.27 10.99 -4.72
N TRP A 75 -3.98 9.88 -4.50
CA TRP A 75 -4.06 8.77 -5.47
C TRP A 75 -4.92 9.07 -6.68
N GLN A 76 -6.03 9.82 -6.53
CA GLN A 76 -6.88 10.19 -7.65
C GLN A 76 -6.17 11.13 -8.64
N SER A 77 -5.13 11.86 -8.20
CA SER A 77 -4.28 12.66 -9.07
C SER A 77 -3.19 11.86 -9.80
N TYR A 78 -2.58 10.85 -9.15
CA TYR A 78 -1.62 9.94 -9.80
C TYR A 78 -2.27 9.01 -10.83
N ALA A 79 -3.52 8.60 -10.59
CA ALA A 79 -4.29 7.83 -11.56
C ALA A 79 -4.59 8.62 -12.85
N GLN A 80 -4.64 9.97 -12.79
CA GLN A 80 -4.94 10.82 -13.94
C GLN A 80 -3.71 11.35 -14.69
N GLU A 81 -2.53 11.42 -14.08
CA GLU A 81 -1.27 11.79 -14.77
C GLU A 81 -0.57 10.58 -15.42
N GLY A 82 -1.35 9.69 -16.02
CA GLY A 82 -0.86 8.72 -17.00
C GLY A 82 -0.51 9.42 -18.31
N VAL A 83 0.59 10.19 -18.33
CA VAL A 83 1.24 10.53 -19.59
C VAL A 83 1.69 9.21 -20.19
N ASP A 84 1.06 8.83 -21.31
CA ASP A 84 1.39 7.67 -22.13
C ASP A 84 0.83 6.30 -21.67
N GLY A 85 -0.49 6.22 -21.40
CA GLY A 85 -1.23 4.94 -21.37
C GLY A 85 -0.84 3.96 -20.26
N LYS A 86 -0.26 4.48 -19.16
CA LYS A 86 0.32 3.71 -18.06
C LYS A 86 -0.48 3.92 -16.78
N GLU A 87 -1.71 3.40 -16.75
CA GLU A 87 -2.56 3.42 -15.55
C GLU A 87 -1.89 2.59 -14.43
N LEU A 88 -1.47 3.29 -13.37
CA LEU A 88 -0.92 2.69 -12.17
C LEU A 88 -2.02 2.56 -11.14
N TRP A 89 -2.16 1.37 -10.58
CA TRP A 89 -3.05 1.09 -9.46
C TRP A 89 -2.24 1.12 -8.16
N PRO A 90 -2.51 2.09 -7.26
CA PRO A 90 -1.89 2.12 -5.95
C PRO A 90 -2.50 1.03 -5.06
N ILE A 91 -1.64 0.34 -4.32
CA ILE A 91 -1.98 -0.66 -3.33
C ILE A 91 -1.32 -0.23 -2.03
N GLU A 92 -2.12 -0.07 -0.99
CA GLU A 92 -1.60 0.22 0.35
C GLU A 92 -0.75 -0.96 0.84
N VAL A 93 0.42 -0.65 1.38
CA VAL A 93 1.28 -1.63 2.04
C VAL A 93 0.71 -1.86 3.43
N VAL A 94 0.41 -3.11 3.73
CA VAL A 94 -0.24 -3.51 4.98
C VAL A 94 0.62 -4.47 5.79
N ARG A 95 0.28 -4.58 7.07
CA ARG A 95 0.78 -5.57 7.99
C ARG A 95 -0.34 -6.51 8.40
N TYR A 96 -0.03 -7.80 8.36
CA TYR A 96 -0.88 -8.83 8.92
C TYR A 96 -0.44 -9.11 10.36
N ILE A 97 -1.35 -8.98 11.31
CA ILE A 97 -1.06 -9.12 12.74
C ILE A 97 -1.97 -10.22 13.31
N PRO A 98 -1.43 -11.26 13.96
CA PRO A 98 -2.26 -12.29 14.57
C PRO A 98 -3.19 -11.68 15.63
N ASP A 99 -4.44 -12.13 15.66
CA ASP A 99 -5.42 -11.72 16.66
C ASP A 99 -6.57 -12.74 16.80
N ASP A 100 -7.52 -12.42 17.67
CA ASP A 100 -8.63 -13.31 18.03
C ASP A 100 -9.86 -13.16 17.12
N THR A 101 -9.71 -12.55 15.93
CA THR A 101 -10.80 -12.50 14.94
C THR A 101 -11.11 -13.90 14.39
N PRO A 102 -12.30 -14.14 13.80
CA PRO A 102 -12.57 -15.38 13.07
C PRO A 102 -11.55 -15.64 11.95
N GLU A 103 -10.99 -14.56 11.38
CA GLU A 103 -9.91 -14.56 10.42
C GLU A 103 -8.58 -15.06 11.02
N GLY A 104 -8.37 -14.87 12.32
CA GLY A 104 -7.13 -15.18 13.06
C GLY A 104 -6.05 -14.11 12.88
N TYR A 105 -6.38 -13.03 12.20
CA TYR A 105 -5.53 -11.88 11.98
C TYR A 105 -6.35 -10.63 11.67
N ARG A 106 -5.77 -9.47 11.95
CA ARG A 106 -6.19 -8.18 11.38
C ARG A 106 -5.16 -7.65 10.42
N VAL A 107 -5.63 -6.75 9.56
CA VAL A 107 -4.83 -6.02 8.59
C VAL A 107 -4.77 -4.56 9.02
N GLU A 108 -3.56 -4.05 9.17
CA GLU A 108 -3.32 -2.64 9.49
C GLU A 108 -2.43 -1.99 8.43
N PRO A 109 -2.66 -0.72 8.07
CA PRO A 109 -1.74 0.03 7.23
C PRO A 109 -0.32 0.06 7.80
N GLU A 110 0.70 -0.01 6.94
CA GLU A 110 2.10 0.07 7.34
C GLU A 110 2.52 1.54 7.58
N ARG A 111 2.17 2.08 8.75
CA ARG A 111 2.32 3.51 9.09
C ARG A 111 3.75 4.00 9.35
N GLU A 112 4.72 3.11 9.57
CA GLU A 112 6.14 3.51 9.79
C GLU A 112 6.80 4.08 8.51
N LEU A 113 6.10 4.05 7.38
CA LEU A 113 6.62 4.40 6.07
C LEU A 113 5.91 5.62 5.48
N GLU A 114 5.74 6.74 6.21
CA GLU A 114 4.96 7.91 5.73
C GLU A 114 5.27 8.37 4.27
N ALA A 115 6.44 8.05 3.70
CA ALA A 115 6.77 8.28 2.28
C ALA A 115 6.84 7.02 1.36
N ARG A 116 6.70 5.80 1.90
CA ARG A 116 6.78 4.49 1.19
C ARG A 116 5.63 3.53 1.51
N SER A 117 4.53 4.02 2.06
CA SER A 117 3.38 3.20 2.48
C SER A 117 2.54 2.64 1.32
N LEU A 118 2.88 2.98 0.07
CA LEU A 118 2.14 2.53 -1.11
C LEU A 118 3.04 1.90 -2.17
N PHE A 119 2.48 0.87 -2.78
CA PHE A 119 3.08 0.08 -3.84
C PHE A 119 2.20 0.18 -5.07
N ALA A 120 2.76 0.53 -6.22
CA ALA A 120 1.98 0.73 -7.44
C ALA A 120 2.30 -0.34 -8.48
N LEU A 121 1.26 -0.98 -9.01
CA LEU A 121 1.35 -1.92 -10.12
C LEU A 121 0.62 -1.35 -11.34
N ARG A 122 1.07 -1.73 -12.54
CA ARG A 122 0.35 -1.35 -13.77
C ARG A 122 -0.96 -2.13 -13.86
N MET A 123 -2.05 -1.50 -14.30
CA MET A 123 -3.32 -2.19 -14.55
C MET A 123 -3.16 -3.39 -15.50
N GLN A 124 -2.30 -3.27 -16.51
CA GLN A 124 -1.99 -4.37 -17.43
C GLN A 124 -1.39 -5.61 -16.73
N TRP A 125 -0.65 -5.42 -15.62
CA TRP A 125 -0.10 -6.55 -14.88
C TRP A 125 -1.23 -7.38 -14.23
N PHE A 126 -2.25 -6.73 -13.68
CA PHE A 126 -3.42 -7.43 -13.14
C PHE A 126 -4.17 -8.20 -14.23
N GLN A 127 -4.39 -7.57 -15.38
CA GLN A 127 -5.08 -8.19 -16.53
C GLN A 127 -4.33 -9.43 -17.06
N VAL A 128 -3.01 -9.33 -17.22
CA VAL A 128 -2.17 -10.45 -17.70
C VAL A 128 -2.13 -11.60 -16.70
N ASN A 129 -2.27 -11.33 -15.40
CA ASN A 129 -2.28 -12.34 -14.36
C ASN A 129 -3.70 -12.80 -13.95
N ASP A 130 -4.75 -12.33 -14.63
CA ASP A 130 -6.15 -12.63 -14.32
C ASP A 130 -6.54 -12.34 -12.86
N LEU A 131 -6.13 -11.16 -12.35
CA LEU A 131 -6.36 -10.73 -10.98
C LEU A 131 -7.20 -9.45 -10.92
N SER A 132 -8.07 -9.35 -9.91
CA SER A 132 -8.68 -8.08 -9.53
C SER A 132 -7.76 -7.35 -8.53
N PRO A 133 -7.59 -6.02 -8.65
CA PRO A 133 -6.84 -5.25 -7.66
C PRO A 133 -7.36 -5.41 -6.21
N ASP A 134 -8.67 -5.64 -6.01
CA ASP A 134 -9.29 -5.75 -4.67
C ASP A 134 -8.85 -7.00 -3.88
N VAL A 135 -8.43 -8.04 -4.60
CA VAL A 135 -7.96 -9.30 -3.98
C VAL A 135 -6.44 -9.33 -3.83
N VAL A 136 -5.74 -8.32 -4.33
CA VAL A 136 -4.30 -8.17 -4.21
C VAL A 136 -3.99 -7.35 -2.96
N SER A 137 -2.95 -7.76 -2.22
CA SER A 137 -2.41 -6.97 -1.11
C SER A 137 -0.89 -6.93 -1.18
N VAL A 138 -0.28 -5.93 -0.56
CA VAL A 138 1.18 -5.81 -0.50
C VAL A 138 1.60 -5.77 0.95
N MET A 139 2.64 -6.53 1.31
CA MET A 139 3.26 -6.49 2.63
C MET A 139 4.77 -6.33 2.53
N ARG A 140 5.38 -5.79 3.59
CA ARG A 140 6.83 -5.77 3.74
C ARG A 140 7.30 -6.95 4.59
N VAL A 141 8.36 -7.62 4.15
CA VAL A 141 8.93 -8.77 4.86
C VAL A 141 9.65 -8.29 6.11
N ARG A 142 9.26 -8.81 7.27
CA ARG A 142 9.83 -8.49 8.59
C ARG A 142 10.49 -9.69 9.26
N THR A 143 10.82 -10.72 8.49
CA THR A 143 11.42 -11.97 8.96
C THR A 143 12.60 -12.36 8.09
N LEU A 144 13.49 -13.19 8.63
CA LEU A 144 14.65 -13.77 7.92
C LEU A 144 14.40 -15.22 7.49
N ASP A 145 13.23 -15.76 7.83
CA ASP A 145 12.87 -17.17 7.70
C ASP A 145 12.84 -17.70 6.25
N MET A 146 12.99 -16.82 5.26
CA MET A 146 13.01 -17.19 3.84
C MET A 146 14.25 -16.66 3.11
N GLU A 147 15.26 -16.17 3.83
CA GLU A 147 16.54 -15.78 3.23
C GLU A 147 17.24 -16.99 2.59
N PRO A 148 18.01 -16.87 1.50
CA PRO A 148 18.24 -15.65 0.73
C PRO A 148 17.15 -15.39 -0.32
N ALA A 149 16.20 -16.31 -0.49
CA ALA A 149 15.18 -16.24 -1.55
C ALA A 149 14.20 -15.08 -1.34
N ILE A 150 13.91 -14.72 -0.10
CA ILE A 150 13.10 -13.56 0.28
C ILE A 150 13.80 -12.91 1.47
N SER A 151 14.23 -11.66 1.29
CA SER A 151 15.02 -10.94 2.27
C SER A 151 14.16 -10.05 3.17
N PHE A 152 14.68 -9.76 4.36
CA PHE A 152 14.09 -8.73 5.22
C PHE A 152 14.01 -7.39 4.46
N GLY A 153 12.85 -6.76 4.49
CA GLY A 153 12.59 -5.49 3.82
C GLY A 153 12.03 -5.61 2.41
N ASP A 154 12.00 -6.80 1.80
CA ASP A 154 11.36 -7.04 0.50
C ASP A 154 9.85 -6.70 0.54
N PHE A 155 9.30 -6.30 -0.59
CA PHE A 155 7.85 -6.22 -0.80
C PHE A 155 7.34 -7.52 -1.41
N LEU A 156 6.29 -8.08 -0.82
CA LEU A 156 5.56 -9.22 -1.35
C LEU A 156 4.17 -8.79 -1.76
N VAL A 157 3.80 -9.11 -2.99
CA VAL A 157 2.44 -8.99 -3.49
C VAL A 157 1.76 -10.34 -3.30
N LEU A 158 0.60 -10.32 -2.64
CA LEU A 158 -0.18 -11.50 -2.30
C LEU A 158 -1.48 -11.52 -3.09
N ASP A 159 -1.79 -12.66 -3.68
CA ASP A 159 -3.14 -13.04 -4.12
C ASP A 159 -3.92 -13.61 -2.93
N ARG A 160 -5.00 -12.95 -2.52
CA ARG A 160 -5.87 -13.37 -1.41
C ARG A 160 -7.10 -14.17 -1.88
N TRP A 161 -7.31 -14.30 -3.19
CA TRP A 161 -8.45 -15.01 -3.75
C TRP A 161 -8.15 -16.50 -3.95
N HIS A 162 -7.01 -16.82 -4.56
CA HIS A 162 -6.66 -18.22 -4.85
C HIS A 162 -6.28 -18.97 -3.57
N ARG A 163 -7.13 -19.93 -3.20
CA ARG A 163 -6.95 -20.78 -2.01
C ARG A 163 -6.37 -22.15 -2.30
N ASP A 164 -6.20 -22.49 -3.58
CA ASP A 164 -5.58 -23.75 -3.96
C ASP A 164 -4.07 -23.72 -3.69
N ILE A 165 -3.60 -24.80 -3.06
CA ILE A 165 -2.18 -24.98 -2.80
C ILE A 165 -1.45 -25.42 -4.07
N THR A 166 -0.30 -24.81 -4.33
CA THR A 166 0.55 -25.08 -5.49
C THR A 166 1.92 -25.54 -5.01
N ASP A 167 2.42 -26.62 -5.60
CA ASP A 167 3.76 -27.13 -5.29
C ASP A 167 4.83 -26.10 -5.65
N GLY A 168 5.76 -25.89 -4.73
CA GLY A 168 6.81 -24.88 -4.81
C GLY A 168 6.34 -23.44 -4.61
N ALA A 169 5.06 -23.13 -4.40
CA ALA A 169 4.62 -21.75 -4.19
C ALA A 169 4.79 -21.30 -2.74
N VAL A 170 4.99 -19.99 -2.53
CA VAL A 170 5.13 -19.38 -1.21
C VAL A 170 3.80 -18.77 -0.78
N TYR A 171 3.45 -18.94 0.48
CA TYR A 171 2.20 -18.47 1.07
C TYR A 171 2.47 -17.72 2.36
N LEU A 172 1.70 -16.66 2.57
CA LEU A 172 1.44 -16.11 3.90
C LEU A 172 0.30 -16.91 4.51
N LEU A 173 0.48 -17.40 5.73
CA LEU A 173 -0.48 -18.27 6.40
C LEU A 173 -0.42 -18.12 7.92
N ILE A 174 -1.45 -18.59 8.60
CA ILE A 174 -1.43 -18.84 10.04
C ILE A 174 -1.18 -20.32 10.26
N TYR A 175 -0.23 -20.61 11.14
CA TYR A 175 0.06 -21.95 11.65
C TYR A 175 0.17 -21.85 13.17
N GLU A 176 -0.65 -22.61 13.90
CA GLU A 176 -0.69 -22.60 15.37
C GLU A 176 -0.78 -21.17 15.96
N GLY A 177 -1.69 -20.35 15.40
CA GLY A 177 -1.92 -18.97 15.86
C GLY A 177 -0.83 -17.96 15.49
N THR A 178 0.20 -18.37 14.75
CA THR A 178 1.31 -17.50 14.33
C THR A 178 1.29 -17.30 12.81
N ILE A 179 1.49 -16.05 12.37
CA ILE A 179 1.65 -15.76 10.94
C ILE A 179 3.04 -16.18 10.49
N LEU A 180 3.11 -17.01 9.45
CA LEU A 180 4.33 -17.50 8.84
C LEU A 180 4.33 -17.23 7.33
N LEU A 181 5.54 -17.07 6.79
CA LEU A 181 5.82 -17.11 5.36
C LEU A 181 6.51 -18.44 5.04
N ARG A 182 5.88 -19.29 4.23
CA ARG A 182 6.38 -20.66 3.95
C ARG A 182 6.18 -21.05 2.50
N ARG A 183 7.08 -21.88 1.98
CA ARG A 183 6.91 -22.56 0.70
C ARG A 183 6.16 -23.86 0.94
N LEU A 184 5.14 -24.14 0.14
CA LEU A 184 4.50 -25.45 0.12
C LEU A 184 5.28 -26.35 -0.83
N GLN A 185 5.69 -27.52 -0.35
CA GLN A 185 6.38 -28.53 -1.15
C GLN A 185 5.68 -29.87 -1.01
N ARG A 186 5.47 -30.55 -2.13
CA ARG A 186 4.94 -31.90 -2.14
C ARG A 186 6.10 -32.90 -2.14
N ASP A 187 6.18 -33.70 -1.09
CA ASP A 187 7.22 -34.72 -0.92
C ASP A 187 6.59 -36.01 -0.40
N SER A 188 6.83 -37.11 -1.13
CA SER A 188 6.40 -38.46 -0.75
C SER A 188 4.89 -38.58 -0.47
N GLY A 189 4.08 -37.85 -1.23
CA GLY A 189 2.60 -37.84 -1.11
C GLY A 189 2.06 -36.82 -0.10
N GLU A 190 2.92 -36.26 0.74
CA GLU A 190 2.57 -35.30 1.78
C GLU A 190 2.87 -33.86 1.35
N TRP A 191 2.19 -32.90 1.97
CA TRP A 191 2.47 -31.49 1.81
C TRP A 191 3.27 -30.97 3.01
N TRP A 192 4.31 -30.19 2.72
CA TRP A 192 5.22 -29.65 3.72
C TRP A 192 5.29 -28.13 3.62
N LEU A 193 5.23 -27.48 4.77
CA LEU A 193 5.59 -26.07 4.95
C LEU A 193 7.10 -25.99 5.14
N THR A 194 7.82 -25.54 4.13
CA THR A 194 9.28 -25.42 4.14
C THR A 194 9.72 -23.96 4.17
N SER A 195 10.91 -23.76 4.72
CA SER A 195 11.62 -22.49 4.72
C SER A 195 12.75 -22.55 3.70
N ASP A 196 12.99 -21.45 3.00
CA ASP A 196 14.14 -21.35 2.08
C ASP A 196 15.47 -21.07 2.83
N HIS A 197 15.42 -20.94 4.16
CA HIS A 197 16.59 -20.60 4.99
C HIS A 197 17.64 -21.70 5.02
N PRO A 198 18.95 -21.40 4.84
CA PRO A 198 20.00 -22.43 4.88
C PRO A 198 20.08 -23.19 6.21
N ASP A 199 19.78 -22.52 7.33
CA ASP A 199 19.74 -23.15 8.67
C ASP A 199 18.41 -23.89 8.92
N GLN A 200 18.26 -25.06 8.33
CA GLN A 200 17.08 -25.91 8.51
C GLN A 200 16.92 -26.47 9.94
N ARG A 201 17.93 -26.31 10.82
CA ARG A 201 17.78 -26.71 12.24
C ARG A 201 16.87 -25.77 13.00
N ARG A 202 16.97 -24.46 12.70
CA ARG A 202 16.10 -23.42 13.30
C ARG A 202 14.81 -23.23 12.51
N HIS A 203 14.84 -23.55 11.22
CA HIS A 203 13.75 -23.33 10.28
C HIS A 203 13.22 -24.64 9.71
N ALA A 204 13.00 -25.63 10.60
CA ALA A 204 12.60 -26.97 10.20
C ALA A 204 11.24 -26.97 9.48
N ARG A 205 11.12 -27.86 8.49
CA ARG A 205 9.85 -28.09 7.79
C ARG A 205 8.76 -28.57 8.76
N LYS A 206 7.54 -28.14 8.51
CA LYS A 206 6.34 -28.55 9.25
C LYS A 206 5.40 -29.29 8.31
N LEU A 207 4.70 -30.31 8.80
CA LEU A 207 3.70 -31.00 8.00
C LEU A 207 2.52 -30.04 7.76
N TYR A 208 2.06 -29.92 6.53
CA TYR A 208 0.86 -29.15 6.22
C TYR A 208 -0.36 -30.02 6.51
N ARG A 209 -1.22 -29.51 7.40
CA ARG A 209 -2.54 -30.07 7.67
C ARG A 209 -3.59 -28.96 7.49
N PRO A 210 -4.62 -29.16 6.65
CA PRO A 210 -5.64 -28.15 6.41
C PRO A 210 -6.32 -27.62 7.68
N GLU A 211 -6.45 -28.46 8.71
CA GLU A 211 -7.03 -28.11 10.00
C GLU A 211 -6.15 -27.19 10.87
N ASP A 212 -4.82 -27.27 10.70
CA ASP A 212 -3.84 -26.50 11.48
C ASP A 212 -3.39 -25.23 10.76
N VAL A 213 -3.78 -25.06 9.49
CA VAL A 213 -3.27 -24.03 8.59
C VAL A 213 -4.39 -23.21 7.97
N LYS A 214 -4.31 -21.90 8.13
CA LYS A 214 -5.15 -20.94 7.41
C LYS A 214 -4.32 -20.15 6.41
N LEU A 215 -4.60 -20.33 5.12
CA LEU A 215 -3.95 -19.55 4.06
C LEU A 215 -4.50 -18.12 4.07
N ILE A 216 -3.60 -17.14 4.11
CA ILE A 216 -3.94 -15.72 3.97
C ILE A 216 -3.83 -15.30 2.50
N GLY A 217 -2.74 -15.69 1.84
CA GLY A 217 -2.55 -15.39 0.43
C GLY A 217 -1.30 -16.02 -0.16
N LYS A 218 -1.33 -16.24 -1.47
CA LYS A 218 -0.21 -16.76 -2.26
C LYS A 218 0.70 -15.60 -2.66
N VAL A 219 2.00 -15.72 -2.45
CA VAL A 219 2.98 -14.77 -2.96
C VAL A 219 3.07 -14.92 -4.48
N ILE A 220 2.76 -13.85 -5.20
CA ILE A 220 2.73 -13.82 -6.67
C ILE A 220 3.79 -12.91 -7.27
N LEU A 221 4.34 -11.98 -6.48
CA LEU A 221 5.45 -11.12 -6.88
C LEU A 221 6.30 -10.76 -5.66
N ARG A 222 7.61 -10.68 -5.88
CA ARG A 222 8.59 -10.17 -4.93
C ARG A 222 9.33 -9.01 -5.57
N GLN A 223 9.45 -7.89 -4.87
CA GLN A 223 10.35 -6.79 -5.22
C GLN A 223 11.34 -6.57 -4.08
N THR A 224 12.63 -6.55 -4.42
CA THR A 224 13.71 -6.33 -3.45
C THR A 224 14.40 -4.99 -3.72
N GLU A 225 14.76 -4.30 -2.64
CA GLU A 225 15.64 -3.12 -2.68
C GLU A 225 17.10 -3.48 -2.33
N LYS A 226 17.35 -4.73 -1.95
CA LYS A 226 18.69 -5.25 -1.63
C LYS A 226 19.40 -5.57 -2.94
N ILE A 227 20.50 -4.85 -3.21
CA ILE A 227 21.32 -4.98 -4.42
C ILE A 227 22.46 -5.97 -4.17
#